data_AF-K0J5Q6-F1
#
_entry.id   AF-K0J5Q6-F1
#
_cell.length_a   1.000
_cell.length_b   1.000
_cell.length_c   1.000
_cell.angle_alpha   90.00
_cell.angle_beta   90.00
_cell.angle_gamma   90.00
#
_symmetry.space_group_name_H-M   'P 1'
#
loop_
_entity.id
_entity.type
_entity.pdbx_description
1 polymer ?
#
loop_
_entity_poly.entity_id
_entity_poly.type
_entity_poly.pdbx_seq_one_letter_code
_entity_poly.pdbx_strand_id
1 'polypeptide(L)'
;MSLLRRTINIRHDQIKSFIESKLKDESPVYMLDRFLYQIADSLMDLHQDKQINLESYFYNAEYIPKQKTRTLSTDELREKLTSYRLKKSKELNIKPYYIFTNRTLDALIIEQPKTMEQLLKIEGIGPVKAETYGLDILNIINNEMEEI
;
A
#
# COMPACT_ATOMS: atom_id res chain seq x y z
N MET A 1 -47.41 -8.43 0.40
CA MET A 1 -46.28 -9.32 0.76
C MET A 1 -45.01 -8.50 0.70
N SER A 2 -44.39 -8.24 1.85
CA SER A 2 -43.20 -7.37 1.98
C SER A 2 -41.96 -8.13 1.52
N LEU A 3 -41.32 -7.67 0.44
CA LEU A 3 -40.02 -8.19 0.00
C LEU A 3 -38.95 -7.67 0.96
N LEU A 4 -38.41 -8.55 1.81
CA LEU A 4 -37.25 -8.24 2.64
C LEU A 4 -36.08 -7.81 1.73
N ARG A 5 -35.76 -6.51 1.68
CA ARG A 5 -34.49 -6.04 1.15
C ARG A 5 -33.39 -6.55 2.09
N ARG A 6 -32.66 -7.57 1.66
CA ARG A 6 -31.41 -7.96 2.31
C ARG A 6 -30.35 -6.92 1.96
N THR A 7 -29.94 -6.15 2.95
CA THR A 7 -28.80 -5.24 2.83
C THR A 7 -27.51 -6.07 2.81
N ILE A 8 -26.78 -6.05 1.70
CA ILE A 8 -25.48 -6.69 1.58
C ILE A 8 -24.42 -5.62 1.88
N ASN A 9 -23.70 -5.77 2.99
CA ASN A 9 -22.54 -4.94 3.30
C ASN A 9 -21.31 -5.52 2.60
N ILE A 10 -20.74 -4.79 1.65
CA ILE A 10 -19.56 -5.17 0.86
C ILE A 10 -18.45 -4.17 1.17
N ARG A 11 -17.25 -4.65 1.54
CA ARG A 11 -16.08 -3.77 1.72
C ARG A 11 -15.57 -3.28 0.36
N HIS A 12 -14.97 -2.09 0.32
CA HIS A 12 -14.61 -1.41 -0.94
C HIS A 12 -13.70 -2.25 -1.87
N ASP A 13 -12.77 -3.00 -1.28
CA ASP A 13 -11.82 -3.90 -1.95
C ASP A 13 -12.49 -5.16 -2.52
N GLN A 14 -13.67 -5.51 -2.01
CA GLN A 14 -14.43 -6.69 -2.42
C GLN A 14 -15.45 -6.40 -3.53
N ILE A 15 -15.66 -5.13 -3.89
CA ILE A 15 -16.67 -4.73 -4.88
C ILE A 15 -16.40 -5.39 -6.24
N LYS A 16 -15.14 -5.37 -6.70
CA LYS A 16 -14.76 -5.95 -8.00
C LYS A 16 -15.06 -7.46 -8.04
N SER A 17 -14.55 -8.20 -7.06
CA SER A 17 -14.74 -9.65 -6.98
C SER A 17 -16.21 -10.03 -6.77
N PHE A 18 -16.98 -9.21 -6.04
CA PHE A 18 -18.41 -9.41 -5.89
C PHE A 18 -19.16 -9.25 -7.21
N ILE A 19 -18.89 -8.18 -7.97
CA ILE A 19 -19.51 -7.94 -9.28
C ILE A 19 -19.14 -9.08 -10.25
N GLU A 20 -17.86 -9.47 -10.32
CA GLU A 20 -17.39 -10.57 -11.17
C GLU A 20 -18.03 -11.91 -10.79
N SER A 21 -18.19 -12.19 -9.49
CA SER A 21 -18.88 -13.38 -9.01
C SER A 21 -20.36 -13.36 -9.40
N LYS A 22 -21.04 -12.22 -9.28
CA LYS A 22 -22.46 -12.09 -9.61
C LYS A 22 -22.74 -12.21 -11.10
N LEU A 23 -21.84 -11.72 -11.94
CA LEU A 23 -21.91 -11.89 -13.40
C LEU A 23 -21.66 -13.32 -13.86
N LYS A 24 -21.04 -14.17 -13.02
CA LYS A 24 -20.86 -15.61 -13.30
C LYS A 24 -22.05 -16.46 -12.84
N ASP A 25 -22.65 -16.12 -11.69
CA ASP A 25 -23.81 -16.84 -11.15
C ASP A 25 -25.08 -16.61 -11.97
N GLU A 26 -25.29 -15.39 -12.47
CA GLU A 26 -26.41 -15.03 -13.34
C GLU A 26 -25.84 -14.67 -14.72
N SER A 27 -26.26 -15.41 -15.76
CA SER A 27 -25.90 -15.19 -17.18
C SER A 27 -25.91 -13.69 -17.52
N PRO A 28 -24.97 -13.16 -18.35
CA PRO A 28 -24.78 -11.73 -18.50
C PRO A 28 -26.12 -11.09 -18.79
N VAL A 29 -26.52 -10.15 -17.94
CA VAL A 29 -27.84 -9.51 -17.95
C VAL A 29 -28.20 -9.16 -19.40
N TYR A 30 -29.07 -9.96 -20.02
CA TYR A 30 -29.57 -9.69 -21.36
C TYR A 30 -30.56 -8.55 -21.24
N MET A 31 -30.03 -7.33 -21.19
CA MET A 31 -30.80 -6.11 -21.23
C MET A 31 -30.98 -5.73 -22.69
N LEU A 32 -32.23 -5.53 -23.12
CA LEU A 32 -32.48 -4.97 -24.44
C LEU A 32 -31.87 -3.56 -24.51
N ASP A 33 -31.22 -3.25 -25.62
CA ASP A 33 -30.55 -1.95 -25.86
C ASP A 33 -31.43 -0.76 -25.49
N ARG A 34 -32.73 -0.84 -25.76
CA ARG A 34 -33.70 0.20 -25.39
C ARG A 34 -33.67 0.55 -23.90
N PHE A 35 -33.59 -0.44 -23.02
CA PHE A 35 -33.55 -0.19 -21.58
C PHE A 35 -32.19 0.37 -21.14
N LEU A 36 -31.11 -0.05 -21.79
CA LEU A 36 -29.78 0.52 -21.56
C LEU A 36 -29.76 2.00 -21.94
N TYR A 37 -30.30 2.35 -23.11
CA TYR A 37 -30.43 3.74 -23.54
C TYR A 37 -31.35 4.55 -22.63
N GLN A 38 -32.47 4.00 -22.18
CA GLN A 38 -33.33 4.68 -21.20
C GLN A 38 -32.63 4.97 -19.87
N ILE A 39 -31.77 4.05 -19.40
CA ILE A 39 -30.95 4.29 -18.22
C ILE A 39 -29.94 5.42 -18.50
N ALA A 40 -29.27 5.37 -19.65
CA ALA A 40 -28.30 6.40 -20.05
C ALA A 40 -28.95 7.78 -20.16
N ASP A 41 -30.09 7.89 -20.85
CA ASP A 41 -30.84 9.14 -21.00
C ASP A 41 -31.28 9.68 -19.64
N SER A 42 -31.81 8.81 -18.76
CA SER A 42 -32.20 9.21 -17.40
C SER A 42 -31.00 9.69 -16.58
N LEU A 43 -29.83 9.08 -16.74
CA LEU A 43 -28.60 9.52 -16.07
C LEU A 43 -28.13 10.88 -16.60
N MET A 44 -28.23 11.12 -17.90
CA MET A 44 -27.87 12.40 -18.51
C MET A 44 -28.85 13.51 -18.13
N ASP A 45 -30.14 13.22 -18.07
CA ASP A 45 -31.19 14.16 -17.64
C ASP A 45 -31.06 14.53 -16.16
N LEU A 46 -30.65 13.58 -15.32
CA LEU A 46 -30.44 13.77 -13.88
C LEU A 46 -29.01 14.22 -13.54
N HIS A 47 -28.11 14.28 -14.52
CA HIS A 47 -26.72 14.70 -14.32
C HIS A 47 -26.71 16.17 -13.94
N GLN A 48 -26.28 16.45 -12.71
CA GLN A 48 -25.91 17.78 -12.29
C GLN A 48 -24.40 17.90 -12.38
N ASP A 49 -23.91 18.89 -13.12
CA ASP A 49 -22.49 19.25 -13.10
C ASP A 49 -22.10 19.65 -11.68
N LYS A 50 -21.60 18.68 -10.93
CA LYS A 50 -20.96 18.93 -9.66
C LYS A 50 -19.61 19.54 -9.99
N GLN A 51 -19.41 20.83 -9.69
CA GLN A 51 -18.06 21.36 -9.57
C GLN A 51 -17.35 20.54 -8.49
N ILE A 52 -16.53 19.59 -8.94
CA ILE A 52 -15.69 18.80 -8.07
C ILE A 52 -14.62 19.75 -7.58
N ASN A 53 -14.84 20.33 -6.40
CA ASN A 53 -13.75 20.86 -5.61
C ASN A 53 -12.91 19.65 -5.19
N LEU A 54 -11.82 19.40 -5.92
CA LEU A 54 -10.91 18.28 -5.68
C LEU A 54 -10.41 18.28 -4.22
N GLU A 55 -10.33 19.47 -3.64
CA GLU A 55 -9.96 19.75 -2.25
C GLU A 55 -10.94 19.18 -1.22
N SER A 56 -12.21 19.02 -1.57
CA SER A 56 -13.20 18.36 -0.71
C SER A 56 -13.09 16.83 -0.69
N TYR A 57 -12.38 16.24 -1.67
CA TYR A 57 -12.06 14.81 -1.68
C TYR A 57 -10.76 14.52 -0.92
N PHE A 58 -9.90 15.52 -0.74
CA PHE A 58 -8.82 15.46 0.23
C PHE A 58 -9.40 15.69 1.64
N TYR A 59 -9.85 14.61 2.28
CA TYR A 59 -10.07 14.64 3.72
C TYR A 59 -8.80 15.17 4.39
N ASN A 60 -8.92 16.22 5.20
CA ASN A 60 -7.85 16.78 6.02
C ASN A 60 -7.37 15.74 7.05
N ALA A 61 -6.51 14.84 6.61
CA ALA A 61 -5.50 14.16 7.40
C ALA A 61 -4.23 14.38 6.60
N GLU A 62 -3.46 15.39 6.98
CA GLU A 62 -2.08 15.66 6.56
C GLU A 62 -1.74 15.11 5.16
N TYR A 63 -1.90 15.96 4.14
CA TYR A 63 -1.37 15.73 2.80
C TYR A 63 0.13 15.44 2.90
N ILE A 64 0.50 14.15 2.94
CA ILE A 64 1.86 13.68 2.67
C ILE A 64 1.96 13.67 1.14
N PRO A 65 2.71 14.58 0.52
CA PRO A 65 2.90 14.55 -0.91
C PRO A 65 3.42 13.15 -1.29
N LYS A 66 2.69 12.44 -2.16
CA LYS A 66 3.24 11.29 -2.88
C LYS A 66 4.37 11.82 -3.75
N GLN A 67 5.55 11.98 -3.15
CA GLN A 67 6.77 12.12 -3.90
C GLN A 67 6.85 10.90 -4.83
N LYS A 68 7.27 11.15 -6.06
CA LYS A 68 7.54 10.12 -7.05
C LYS A 68 8.65 9.23 -6.50
N THR A 69 8.30 8.25 -5.66
CA THR A 69 9.25 7.35 -5.02
C THR A 69 9.88 6.51 -6.12
N ARG A 70 11.10 6.86 -6.50
CA ARG A 70 11.99 5.97 -7.24
C ARG A 70 12.06 4.68 -6.44
N THR A 71 11.42 3.62 -6.95
CA THR A 71 11.54 2.29 -6.34
C THR A 71 12.98 1.85 -6.56
N LEU A 72 13.73 1.67 -5.49
CA LEU A 72 15.10 1.15 -5.57
C LEU A 72 15.04 -0.23 -6.24
N SER A 73 15.96 -0.49 -7.15
CA SER A 73 16.17 -1.87 -7.61
C SER A 73 16.59 -2.75 -6.43
N THR A 74 16.41 -4.06 -6.55
CA THR A 74 16.82 -5.02 -5.51
C THR A 74 18.31 -4.89 -5.17
N ASP A 75 19.13 -4.58 -6.17
CA ASP A 75 20.58 -4.43 -6.03
C ASP A 75 20.93 -3.11 -5.34
N GLU A 76 20.26 -2.01 -5.71
CA GLU A 76 20.43 -0.71 -5.06
C GLU A 76 20.03 -0.78 -3.57
N LEU A 77 18.91 -1.45 -3.25
CA LEU A 77 18.45 -1.61 -1.87
C LEU A 77 19.43 -2.47 -1.05
N ARG A 78 19.95 -3.54 -1.64
CA ARG A 78 20.96 -4.40 -1.02
C ARG A 78 22.22 -3.62 -0.69
N GLU A 79 22.69 -2.79 -1.62
CA GLU A 79 23.88 -1.97 -1.42
C GLU A 79 23.67 -0.96 -0.30
N LYS A 80 22.54 -0.24 -0.29
CA LYS A 80 22.22 0.74 0.76
C LYS A 80 22.14 0.10 2.16
N LEU A 81 21.44 -1.03 2.30
CA LEU A 81 21.35 -1.75 3.59
C LEU A 81 22.70 -2.31 4.04
N THR A 82 23.52 -2.79 3.11
CA THR A 82 24.89 -3.29 3.41
C THR A 82 25.79 -2.15 3.89
N SER A 83 25.75 -1.01 3.20
CA SER A 83 26.51 0.19 3.55
C SER A 83 26.08 0.76 4.90
N TYR A 84 24.77 0.82 5.16
CA TYR A 84 24.24 1.20 6.47
C TYR A 84 24.74 0.28 7.58
N ARG A 85 24.65 -1.03 7.38
CA ARG A 85 25.14 -2.02 8.35
C ARG A 85 26.62 -1.82 8.66
N LEU A 86 27.43 -1.60 7.63
CA LEU A 86 28.86 -1.34 7.79
C LEU A 86 29.12 -0.04 8.55
N LYS A 87 28.44 1.05 8.18
CA LYS A 87 28.55 2.35 8.84
C LYS A 87 28.22 2.25 10.33
N LYS A 88 27.06 1.67 10.69
CA LYS A 88 26.65 1.50 12.09
C LYS A 88 27.60 0.59 12.87
N SER A 89 28.09 -0.48 12.24
CA SER A 89 29.07 -1.37 12.87
C SER A 89 30.37 -0.65 13.24
N LYS A 90 30.83 0.28 12.39
CA LYS A 90 32.01 1.12 12.66
C LYS A 90 31.74 2.15 13.75
N GLU A 91 30.58 2.82 13.71
CA GLU A 91 30.17 3.79 14.73
C GLU A 91 30.11 3.16 16.14
N LEU A 92 29.59 1.94 16.22
CA LEU A 92 29.42 1.20 17.48
C LEU A 92 30.63 0.31 17.82
N ASN A 93 31.66 0.28 16.98
CA ASN A 93 32.84 -0.59 17.11
C ASN A 93 32.49 -2.09 17.33
N ILE A 94 31.48 -2.58 16.62
CA ILE A 94 31.01 -3.97 16.66
C ILE A 94 31.09 -4.60 15.27
N LYS A 95 30.99 -5.94 15.19
CA LYS A 95 30.96 -6.64 13.90
C LYS A 95 29.61 -6.42 13.19
N PRO A 96 29.56 -6.28 11.84
CA PRO A 96 28.34 -6.02 11.08
C PRO A 96 27.15 -6.95 11.39
N TYR A 97 27.41 -8.23 11.62
CA TYR A 97 26.36 -9.22 11.89
C TYR A 97 25.62 -8.98 13.21
N TYR A 98 26.19 -8.22 14.16
CA TYR A 98 25.51 -7.86 15.41
C TYR A 98 24.36 -6.87 15.18
N ILE A 99 24.47 -6.00 14.16
CA ILE A 99 23.37 -5.14 13.72
C ILE A 99 22.24 -6.04 13.18
N PHE A 100 22.49 -6.72 12.06
CA PHE A 100 21.62 -7.78 11.53
C PHE A 100 22.39 -8.75 10.62
N THR A 101 21.88 -9.98 10.54
CA THR A 101 22.50 -11.07 9.77
C THR A 101 22.22 -10.93 8.27
N ASN A 102 22.94 -11.68 7.43
CA ASN A 102 22.65 -11.73 5.99
C ASN A 102 21.23 -12.25 5.71
N ARG A 103 20.77 -13.25 6.49
CA ARG A 103 19.39 -13.75 6.40
C ARG A 103 18.36 -12.65 6.63
N THR A 104 18.58 -11.81 7.65
CA THR A 104 17.71 -10.66 7.93
C THR A 104 17.80 -9.61 6.83
N LEU A 105 18.98 -9.36 6.26
CA LEU A 105 19.14 -8.45 5.12
C LEU A 105 18.34 -8.94 3.90
N ASP A 106 18.42 -10.23 3.57
CA ASP A 106 17.67 -10.80 2.47
C ASP A 106 16.16 -10.72 2.72
N ALA A 107 15.71 -10.98 3.95
CA ALA A 107 14.31 -10.84 4.34
C ALA A 107 13.82 -9.39 4.22
N LEU A 108 14.63 -8.38 4.58
CA LEU A 108 14.30 -6.97 4.41
C LEU A 108 14.12 -6.57 2.93
N ILE A 109 14.93 -7.14 2.04
CA ILE A 109 14.84 -6.88 0.59
C ILE A 109 13.60 -7.53 -0.02
N ILE A 110 13.23 -8.72 0.45
CA ILE A 110 12.05 -9.46 -0.05
C ILE A 110 10.76 -8.83 0.47
N GLU A 111 10.66 -8.59 1.77
CA GLU A 111 9.44 -8.16 2.43
C GLU A 111 9.21 -6.64 2.37
N GLN A 112 10.29 -5.85 2.21
CA GLN A 112 10.27 -4.38 2.12
C GLN A 112 9.31 -3.71 3.12
N PRO A 113 9.50 -3.94 4.44
CA PRO A 113 8.62 -3.37 5.46
C PRO A 113 8.54 -1.85 5.33
N LYS A 114 7.31 -1.32 5.40
CA LYS A 114 7.00 0.11 5.34
C LYS A 114 6.61 0.69 6.70
N THR A 115 6.44 -0.17 7.71
CA THR A 115 6.03 0.20 9.06
C THR A 115 6.84 -0.56 10.12
N MET A 116 6.90 -0.02 11.32
CA MET A 116 7.55 -0.68 12.46
C MET A 116 6.95 -2.04 12.79
N GLU A 117 5.62 -2.19 12.67
CA GLU A 117 4.94 -3.48 12.89
C GLU A 117 5.35 -4.53 11.86
N GLN A 118 5.52 -4.15 10.59
CA GLN A 118 6.01 -5.06 9.55
C GLN A 118 7.48 -5.41 9.79
N LEU A 119 8.28 -4.44 10.23
CA LEU A 119 9.69 -4.67 10.54
C LEU A 119 9.86 -5.69 11.69
N LEU A 120 9.01 -5.64 12.71
CA LEU A 120 9.01 -6.61 13.82
C LEU A 120 8.66 -8.04 13.41
N LYS A 121 8.01 -8.22 12.25
CA LYS A 121 7.71 -9.56 11.69
C LYS A 121 8.91 -10.16 10.96
N ILE A 122 9.96 -9.38 10.70
CA ILE A 122 11.16 -9.84 9.99
C ILE A 122 11.99 -10.72 10.92
N GLU A 123 12.35 -11.90 10.42
CA GLU A 123 13.14 -12.85 11.17
C GLU A 123 14.55 -12.29 11.50
N GLY A 124 14.85 -12.23 12.80
CA GLY A 124 16.11 -11.68 13.32
C GLY A 124 16.06 -10.20 13.69
N ILE A 125 14.90 -9.53 13.52
CA ILE A 125 14.63 -8.22 14.11
C ILE A 125 13.71 -8.39 15.33
N GLY A 126 14.32 -8.33 16.52
CA GLY A 126 13.59 -8.23 17.77
C GLY A 126 13.25 -6.77 18.12
N PRO A 127 12.45 -6.55 19.19
CA PRO A 127 11.99 -5.22 19.61
C PRO A 127 13.14 -4.23 19.83
N VAL A 128 14.20 -4.67 20.50
CA VAL A 128 15.40 -3.83 20.74
C VAL A 128 16.03 -3.33 19.44
N LYS A 129 16.13 -4.21 18.43
CA LYS A 129 16.73 -3.86 17.14
C LYS A 129 15.80 -2.99 16.30
N ALA A 130 14.49 -3.24 16.37
CA ALA A 130 13.49 -2.40 15.74
C ALA A 130 13.54 -0.98 16.31
N GLU A 131 13.59 -0.84 17.63
CA GLU A 131 13.72 0.49 18.27
C GLU A 131 15.03 1.17 17.93
N THR A 132 16.15 0.43 17.90
CA THR A 132 17.48 1.03 17.70
C THR A 132 17.77 1.38 16.24
N TYR A 133 17.40 0.50 15.30
CA TYR A 133 17.78 0.61 13.89
C TYR A 133 16.59 0.70 12.93
N GLY A 134 15.38 0.47 13.42
CA GLY A 134 14.22 0.30 12.56
C GLY A 134 13.84 1.55 11.78
N LEU A 135 13.92 2.72 12.40
CA LEU A 135 13.65 3.99 11.71
C LEU A 135 14.61 4.18 10.53
N ASP A 136 15.91 3.98 10.75
CA ASP A 136 16.92 4.11 9.70
C ASP A 136 16.69 3.09 8.56
N ILE A 137 16.37 1.84 8.91
CA ILE A 137 16.10 0.77 7.93
C ILE A 137 14.86 1.12 7.10
N LEU A 138 13.79 1.59 7.73
CA LEU A 138 12.56 2.01 7.04
C LEU A 138 12.84 3.20 6.12
N ASN A 139 13.62 4.20 6.56
CA ASN A 139 14.00 5.34 5.73
C ASN A 139 14.80 4.91 4.50
N ILE A 140 15.71 3.93 4.64
CA ILE A 140 16.45 3.35 3.50
C ILE A 140 15.50 2.66 2.52
N ILE A 141 14.56 1.86 3.01
CA ILE A 141 13.58 1.13 2.20
C ILE A 141 12.57 2.08 1.52
N ASN A 142 12.24 3.19 2.16
CA ASN A 142 11.35 4.22 1.62
C ASN A 142 12.08 5.21 0.71
N ASN A 143 13.42 5.13 0.63
CA ASN A 143 14.26 6.07 -0.09
C ASN A 143 14.06 7.52 0.40
N GLU A 144 13.84 7.69 1.70
CA GLU A 144 13.64 8.99 2.38
C GLU A 144 14.96 9.57 2.93
N MET A 145 16.08 8.86 2.78
CA MET A 145 17.40 9.44 2.98
C MET A 145 17.77 10.29 1.77
N GLU A 146 17.53 11.60 1.87
CA GLU A 146 18.18 12.61 1.02
C GLU A 146 19.70 12.54 1.22
N GLU A 147 20.44 12.37 0.12
CA GLU A 147 21.89 12.60 0.10
C GLU A 147 22.13 14.10 0.37
N ILE A 148 22.85 14.42 1.45
CA ILE A 148 23.45 15.74 1.69
C ILE A 148 24.76 15.81 0.92
#